data_AF-A0A7V0JG56-F1
#
_entry.id   AF-A0A7V0JG56-F1
#
_cell.length_a   1.000
_cell.length_b   1.000
_cell.length_c   1.000
_cell.angle_alpha   90.00
_cell.angle_beta   90.00
_cell.angle_gamma   90.00
#
_symmetry.space_group_name_H-M   'P 1'
#
loop_
_entity.id
_entity.type
_entity.pdbx_description
1 polymer ?
#
loop_
_entity_poly.entity_id
_entity_poly.type
_entity_poly.pdbx_seq_one_letter_code
_entity_poly.pdbx_strand_id
1 'polypeptide(L)'
;GEVTRLNGRKILIGECGHASRSAHDFVPIFGGKEAYPVVSFIEYTLDCIRQGKIELDKDVITEKVTYHDPCNIARSGWIVDQPREILKSFVSNFVEMEPHGIENYCCGGGGGLVSIDEIHEYRMEIAGRVKAEQIRRTGAAIVIAPCANCKKQLKELVEYYKLPCKAMGLHDLILKALVIPGGKSPQERKEEAANFEI
;
A
#
# COMPACT_ATOMS: atom_id res chain seq x y z
N GLY A 1 -10.38 27.64 6.24
CA GLY A 1 -10.51 26.52 5.29
C GLY A 1 -11.38 25.43 5.88
N GLU A 2 -11.69 24.39 5.11
CA GLU A 2 -12.61 23.32 5.53
C GLU A 2 -12.19 22.60 6.82
N VAL A 3 -10.88 22.48 7.07
CA VAL A 3 -10.38 21.88 8.32
C VAL A 3 -10.85 22.64 9.56
N THR A 4 -10.79 23.98 9.55
CA THR A 4 -11.29 24.82 10.65
C THR A 4 -12.81 24.69 10.80
N ARG A 5 -13.55 24.72 9.68
CA ARG A 5 -15.01 24.59 9.66
C ARG A 5 -15.48 23.27 10.30
N LEU A 6 -14.72 22.20 10.11
CA LEU A 6 -15.00 20.86 10.63
C LEU A 6 -14.38 20.61 12.02
N ASN A 7 -13.77 21.63 12.67
CA ASN A 7 -13.01 21.48 13.91
C ASN A 7 -11.93 20.38 13.83
N GLY A 8 -11.34 20.22 12.64
CA GLY A 8 -10.28 19.26 12.36
C GLY A 8 -8.94 19.75 12.88
N ARG A 9 -8.05 18.79 13.16
CA ARG A 9 -6.67 19.07 13.63
C ARG A 9 -5.60 18.64 12.64
N LYS A 10 -5.94 17.75 11.72
CA LYS A 10 -5.03 17.16 10.73
C LYS A 10 -5.82 16.88 9.45
N ILE A 11 -5.11 16.77 8.33
CA ILE A 11 -5.65 16.28 7.06
C ILE A 11 -5.19 14.84 6.89
N LEU A 12 -6.12 13.89 6.96
CA LEU A 12 -5.83 12.48 6.73
C LEU A 12 -6.00 12.16 5.25
N ILE A 13 -4.96 11.61 4.62
CA ILE A 13 -5.01 11.15 3.24
C ILE A 13 -5.11 9.63 3.23
N GLY A 14 -6.10 9.11 2.51
CA GLY A 14 -6.29 7.67 2.32
C GLY A 14 -5.07 6.97 1.68
N GLU A 15 -5.16 5.65 1.50
CA GLU A 15 -4.06 4.85 0.96
C GLU A 15 -3.72 5.20 -0.51
N CYS A 16 -2.90 6.24 -0.69
CA CYS A 16 -2.35 6.62 -1.97
C CYS A 16 -1.05 7.41 -1.78
N GLY A 17 0.07 6.84 -2.21
CA GLY A 17 1.35 7.55 -2.17
C GLY A 17 1.34 8.86 -2.97
N HIS A 18 0.65 8.93 -4.10
CA HIS A 18 0.53 10.16 -4.90
C HIS A 18 -0.25 11.23 -4.14
N ALA A 19 -1.44 10.91 -3.64
CA ALA A 19 -2.26 11.87 -2.91
C ALA A 19 -1.58 12.29 -1.59
N SER A 20 -0.96 11.35 -0.88
CA SER A 20 -0.27 11.60 0.39
C SER A 20 0.86 12.60 0.18
N ARG A 21 1.73 12.35 -0.81
CA ARG A 21 2.82 13.26 -1.16
C ARG A 21 2.30 14.62 -1.62
N SER A 22 1.34 14.64 -2.55
CA SER A 22 0.79 15.90 -3.04
C SER A 22 0.23 16.75 -1.91
N ALA A 23 -0.55 16.16 -1.00
CA ALA A 23 -1.04 16.90 0.16
C ALA A 23 0.12 17.33 1.07
N HIS A 24 1.01 16.41 1.42
CA HIS A 24 2.14 16.66 2.33
C HIS A 24 3.02 17.81 1.86
N ASP A 25 3.36 17.85 0.57
CA ASP A 25 4.27 18.84 0.02
C ASP A 25 3.55 20.18 -0.28
N PHE A 26 2.34 20.13 -0.82
CA PHE A 26 1.66 21.34 -1.31
C PHE A 26 0.77 22.04 -0.27
N VAL A 27 0.20 21.33 0.71
CA VAL A 27 -0.61 21.99 1.76
C VAL A 27 0.21 23.04 2.53
N PRO A 28 1.46 22.78 2.95
CA PRO A 28 2.29 23.81 3.58
C PRO A 28 2.65 24.98 2.66
N ILE A 29 2.86 24.71 1.36
CA ILE A 29 3.19 25.74 0.37
C ILE A 29 2.03 26.74 0.22
N PHE A 30 0.80 26.25 0.08
CA PHE A 30 -0.38 27.10 -0.12
C PHE A 30 -0.98 27.62 1.18
N GLY A 31 -0.86 26.87 2.28
CA GLY A 31 -1.41 27.24 3.60
C GLY A 31 -0.46 28.07 4.47
N GLY A 32 0.83 28.16 4.10
CA GLY A 32 1.83 28.88 4.87
C GLY A 32 1.98 28.30 6.29
N LYS A 33 2.27 29.17 7.27
CA LYS A 33 2.51 28.76 8.67
C LYS A 33 1.28 28.17 9.38
N GLU A 34 0.09 28.46 8.87
CA GLU A 34 -1.19 27.99 9.42
C GLU A 34 -1.65 26.67 8.77
N ALA A 35 -0.82 26.06 7.95
CA ALA A 35 -1.11 24.79 7.30
C ALA A 35 -1.31 23.68 8.35
N TYR A 36 -2.46 23.00 8.28
CA TYR A 36 -2.70 21.82 9.10
C TYR A 36 -1.79 20.67 8.68
N PRO A 37 -1.29 19.86 9.63
CA PRO A 37 -0.42 18.73 9.32
C PRO A 37 -1.17 17.69 8.47
N VAL A 38 -0.50 17.20 7.45
CA VAL A 38 -0.97 16.10 6.60
C VAL A 38 -0.44 14.79 7.20
N VAL A 39 -1.32 13.80 7.31
CA VAL A 39 -1.01 12.46 7.81
C VAL A 39 -1.41 11.44 6.76
N SER A 40 -0.52 10.51 6.45
CA SER A 40 -0.86 9.37 5.61
C SER A 40 -1.67 8.35 6.43
N PHE A 41 -2.62 7.69 5.77
CA PHE A 41 -3.36 6.59 6.40
C PHE A 41 -2.44 5.46 6.88
N ILE A 42 -1.27 5.27 6.27
CA ILE A 42 -0.24 4.32 6.74
C ILE A 42 0.27 4.72 8.14
N GLU A 43 0.65 5.98 8.34
CA GLU A 43 1.12 6.47 9.64
C GLU A 43 0.02 6.37 10.70
N TYR A 44 -1.20 6.76 10.33
CA TYR A 44 -2.34 6.70 11.23
C TYR A 44 -2.69 5.26 11.65
N THR A 45 -2.62 4.32 10.71
CA THR A 45 -2.80 2.89 10.98
C THR A 45 -1.73 2.37 11.94
N LEU A 46 -0.46 2.72 11.72
CA LEU A 46 0.61 2.33 12.63
C LEU A 46 0.39 2.88 14.05
N ASP A 47 -0.01 4.15 14.15
CA ASP A 47 -0.37 4.78 15.43
C ASP A 47 -1.51 4.04 16.13
N CYS A 48 -2.53 3.59 15.38
CA CYS A 48 -3.62 2.80 15.93
C CYS A 48 -3.17 1.45 16.46
N ILE A 49 -2.28 0.75 15.74
CA ILE A 49 -1.70 -0.54 16.18
C ILE A 49 -0.88 -0.33 17.46
N ARG A 50 0.01 0.67 17.49
CA ARG A 50 0.86 0.97 18.65
C ARG A 50 0.04 1.36 19.89
N GLN A 51 -1.10 2.00 19.70
CA GLN A 51 -2.02 2.38 20.79
C GLN A 51 -2.98 1.25 21.19
N GLY A 52 -2.91 0.07 20.55
CA GLY A 52 -3.83 -1.03 20.81
C GLY A 52 -5.28 -0.72 20.43
N LYS A 53 -5.51 0.25 19.53
CA LYS A 53 -6.86 0.63 19.05
C LYS A 53 -7.44 -0.36 18.06
N ILE A 54 -6.59 -1.10 17.37
CA ILE A 54 -6.97 -2.18 16.48
C ILE A 54 -6.14 -3.42 16.80
N GLU A 55 -6.77 -4.58 16.69
CA GLU A 55 -6.16 -5.88 16.89
C GLU A 55 -6.16 -6.63 15.57
N LEU A 56 -5.04 -7.27 15.24
CA LEU A 56 -4.83 -7.99 13.99
C LEU A 56 -4.50 -9.44 14.30
N ASP A 57 -5.27 -10.35 13.71
CA ASP A 57 -5.07 -11.79 13.81
C ASP A 57 -3.87 -12.20 12.94
N LYS A 58 -2.90 -12.88 13.57
CA LYS A 58 -1.63 -13.27 12.94
C LYS A 58 -1.70 -14.59 12.17
N ASP A 59 -2.76 -15.37 12.39
CA ASP A 59 -2.88 -16.71 11.85
C ASP A 59 -3.68 -16.74 10.53
N VAL A 60 -4.30 -15.62 10.16
CA VAL A 60 -5.12 -15.52 8.94
C VAL A 60 -4.30 -15.41 7.67
N ILE A 61 -3.16 -14.72 7.71
CA ILE A 61 -2.28 -14.53 6.55
C ILE A 61 -1.10 -15.49 6.64
N THR A 62 -1.23 -16.61 5.94
CA THR A 62 -0.23 -17.70 5.92
C THR A 62 0.72 -17.62 4.71
N GLU A 63 0.30 -16.87 3.70
CA GLU A 63 0.99 -16.68 2.43
C GLU A 63 2.29 -15.89 2.63
N LYS A 64 3.28 -16.15 1.77
CA LYS A 64 4.47 -15.30 1.70
C LYS A 64 4.08 -13.94 1.12
N VAL A 65 4.38 -12.86 1.85
CA VAL A 65 4.01 -11.48 1.47
C VAL A 65 5.27 -10.66 1.23
N THR A 66 5.27 -9.88 0.15
CA THR A 66 6.29 -8.84 -0.10
C THR A 66 5.65 -7.46 -0.18
N TYR A 67 6.46 -6.42 0.02
CA TYR A 67 6.04 -5.04 -0.07
C TYR A 67 6.68 -4.31 -1.26
N HIS A 68 5.92 -3.44 -1.91
CA HIS A 68 6.41 -2.47 -2.88
C HIS A 68 6.37 -1.06 -2.28
N ASP A 69 7.53 -0.44 -2.11
CA ASP A 69 7.68 0.94 -1.65
C ASP A 69 7.20 1.97 -2.69
N PRO A 70 6.08 2.68 -2.52
CA PRO A 70 5.66 3.66 -3.50
C PRO A 70 6.64 4.84 -3.53
N CYS A 71 7.15 5.14 -4.73
CA CYS A 71 8.19 6.16 -4.91
C CYS A 71 7.81 7.54 -4.36
N ASN A 72 6.52 7.93 -4.40
CA ASN A 72 6.07 9.24 -3.93
C ASN A 72 6.21 9.44 -2.41
N ILE A 73 6.28 8.37 -1.61
CA ILE A 73 6.39 8.47 -0.14
C ILE A 73 7.72 7.90 0.37
N ALA A 74 8.30 6.94 -0.34
CA ALA A 74 9.55 6.32 0.06
C ALA A 74 10.79 7.09 -0.43
N ARG A 75 10.78 7.69 -1.64
CA ARG A 75 11.99 8.28 -2.24
C ARG A 75 12.56 9.45 -1.43
N SER A 76 11.70 10.21 -0.76
CA SER A 76 12.10 11.31 0.13
C SER A 76 12.46 10.86 1.54
N GLY A 77 12.31 9.57 1.85
CA GLY A 77 12.52 9.03 3.19
C GLY A 77 11.36 9.27 4.17
N TRP A 78 10.19 9.74 3.72
CA TRP A 78 9.06 10.02 4.62
C TRP A 78 8.41 8.75 5.19
N ILE A 79 7.93 7.86 4.32
CA ILE A 79 7.30 6.60 4.72
C ILE A 79 8.10 5.45 4.14
N VAL A 80 8.90 4.80 4.99
CA VAL A 80 9.81 3.70 4.63
C VAL A 80 9.63 2.54 5.62
N ASP A 81 9.87 2.76 6.91
CA ASP A 81 9.81 1.66 7.89
C ASP A 81 8.39 1.35 8.39
N GLN A 82 7.51 2.35 8.37
CA GLN A 82 6.15 2.24 8.91
C GLN A 82 5.34 1.10 8.27
N PRO A 83 5.31 0.90 6.94
CA PRO A 83 4.64 -0.24 6.33
C PRO A 83 5.21 -1.59 6.77
N ARG A 84 6.53 -1.66 7.02
CA ARG A 84 7.21 -2.90 7.46
C ARG A 84 6.83 -3.24 8.88
N GLU A 85 6.76 -2.26 9.76
CA GLU A 85 6.29 -2.45 11.14
C GLU A 85 4.83 -2.93 11.17
N ILE A 86 3.96 -2.32 10.35
CA ILE A 86 2.58 -2.76 10.18
C ILE A 86 2.54 -4.22 9.72
N LEU A 87 3.20 -4.56 8.61
CA LEU A 87 3.16 -5.91 8.05
C LEU A 87 3.71 -6.96 9.02
N LYS A 88 4.85 -6.70 9.66
CA LYS A 88 5.47 -7.63 10.62
C LYS A 88 4.63 -7.81 11.90
N SER A 89 3.66 -6.94 12.17
CA SER A 89 2.79 -7.10 13.33
C SER A 89 1.80 -8.26 13.19
N PHE A 90 1.43 -8.65 11.95
CA PHE A 90 0.41 -9.67 11.69
C PHE A 90 0.71 -10.63 10.52
N VAL A 91 1.81 -10.42 9.79
CA VAL A 91 2.26 -11.32 8.72
C VAL A 91 3.52 -12.04 9.17
N SER A 92 3.41 -13.36 9.37
CA SER A 92 4.52 -14.20 9.83
C SER A 92 5.57 -14.49 8.75
N ASN A 93 5.17 -14.50 7.47
CA ASN A 93 6.01 -14.85 6.32
C ASN A 93 6.27 -13.65 5.39
N PHE A 94 6.86 -12.59 5.94
CA PHE A 94 7.21 -11.38 5.19
C PHE A 94 8.62 -11.47 4.58
N VAL A 95 8.76 -11.08 3.31
CA VAL A 95 10.03 -10.98 2.58
C VAL A 95 10.18 -9.60 1.92
N GLU A 96 11.40 -9.07 1.87
CA GLU A 96 11.67 -7.80 1.18
C GLU A 96 11.82 -7.96 -0.34
N MET A 97 11.51 -6.90 -1.07
CA MET A 97 11.69 -6.81 -2.52
C MET A 97 12.95 -6.01 -2.84
N GLU A 98 14.02 -6.63 -3.33
CA GLU A 98 15.31 -5.94 -3.51
C GLU A 98 15.54 -5.30 -4.90
N PRO A 99 16.05 -4.05 -4.99
CA PRO A 99 16.22 -3.10 -3.88
C PRO A 99 14.87 -2.57 -3.35
N HIS A 100 14.84 -2.27 -2.05
CA HIS A 100 13.66 -1.76 -1.33
C HIS A 100 13.88 -0.34 -0.76
N GLY A 101 12.86 0.20 -0.10
CA GLY A 101 12.92 1.48 0.60
C GLY A 101 13.16 2.66 -0.33
N ILE A 102 14.07 3.56 0.07
CA ILE A 102 14.39 4.77 -0.69
C ILE A 102 15.03 4.45 -2.06
N GLU A 103 15.65 3.27 -2.20
CA GLU A 103 16.32 2.80 -3.41
C GLU A 103 15.41 1.96 -4.33
N ASN A 104 14.15 1.73 -3.93
CA ASN A 104 13.23 0.89 -4.69
C ASN A 104 12.96 1.41 -6.11
N TYR A 105 12.88 0.50 -7.08
CA TYR A 105 12.49 0.88 -8.45
C TYR A 105 11.02 1.25 -8.56
N CYS A 106 10.74 2.21 -9.45
CA CYS A 106 9.38 2.60 -9.82
C CYS A 106 8.57 1.38 -10.33
N CYS A 107 7.25 1.40 -10.12
CA CYS A 107 6.37 0.36 -10.66
C CYS A 107 6.14 0.47 -12.17
N GLY A 108 6.42 1.62 -12.78
CA GLY A 108 6.16 1.91 -14.19
C GLY A 108 4.82 2.62 -14.47
N GLY A 109 3.97 2.83 -13.44
CA GLY A 109 2.65 3.46 -13.58
C GLY A 109 2.53 4.90 -13.05
N GLY A 110 3.64 5.50 -12.61
CA GLY A 110 3.67 6.90 -12.15
C GLY A 110 3.51 7.91 -13.29
N GLY A 111 3.50 9.21 -12.98
CA GLY A 111 3.54 10.27 -14.00
C GLY A 111 2.33 10.34 -14.94
N GLY A 112 1.20 9.77 -14.56
CA GLY A 112 -0.01 9.68 -15.40
C GLY A 112 -0.02 8.50 -16.37
N LEU A 113 1.06 7.71 -16.43
CA LEU A 113 1.17 6.64 -17.44
C LEU A 113 0.07 5.58 -17.31
N VAL A 114 -0.33 5.25 -16.08
CA VAL A 114 -1.38 4.24 -15.82
C VAL A 114 -2.77 4.65 -16.34
N SER A 115 -2.94 5.90 -16.76
CA SER A 115 -4.19 6.46 -17.29
C SER A 115 -4.19 6.61 -18.82
N ILE A 116 -3.11 6.21 -19.49
CA ILE A 116 -2.93 6.34 -20.94
C ILE A 116 -2.86 4.91 -21.52
N ASP A 117 -3.90 4.50 -22.23
CA ASP A 117 -4.03 3.13 -22.72
C ASP A 117 -3.07 2.87 -23.90
N GLU A 118 -2.76 3.88 -24.71
CA GLU A 118 -1.89 3.81 -25.88
C GLU A 118 -0.44 3.44 -25.55
N ILE A 119 -0.03 3.62 -24.30
CA ILE A 119 1.32 3.29 -23.82
C ILE A 119 1.34 2.03 -22.95
N HIS A 120 0.26 1.25 -22.94
CA HIS A 120 0.18 0.02 -22.13
C HIS A 120 1.36 -0.92 -22.42
N GLU A 121 1.70 -1.16 -23.69
CA GLU A 121 2.83 -1.99 -24.08
C GLU A 121 4.15 -1.47 -23.50
N TYR A 122 4.42 -0.16 -23.64
CA TYR A 122 5.58 0.47 -23.02
C TYR A 122 5.60 0.31 -21.48
N ARG A 123 4.45 0.46 -20.81
CA ARG A 123 4.35 0.27 -19.36
C ARG A 123 4.67 -1.15 -18.93
N MET A 124 4.29 -2.14 -19.73
CA MET A 124 4.55 -3.54 -19.40
C MET A 124 5.99 -3.91 -19.74
N GLU A 125 6.42 -3.70 -20.99
CA GLU A 125 7.66 -4.24 -21.55
C GLU A 125 8.92 -3.45 -21.17
N ILE A 126 8.78 -2.14 -20.98
CA ILE A 126 9.92 -1.24 -20.73
C ILE A 126 9.89 -0.77 -19.28
N ALA A 127 8.87 0.00 -18.90
CA ALA A 127 8.84 0.67 -17.60
C ALA A 127 8.64 -0.29 -16.44
N GLY A 128 7.78 -1.30 -16.61
CA GLY A 128 7.40 -2.25 -15.57
C GLY A 128 8.20 -3.55 -15.53
N ARG A 129 8.98 -3.86 -16.58
CA ARG A 129 9.72 -5.12 -16.70
C ARG A 129 10.64 -5.41 -15.52
N VAL A 130 11.42 -4.40 -15.09
CA VAL A 130 12.32 -4.54 -13.93
C VAL A 130 11.51 -4.81 -12.65
N LYS A 131 10.36 -4.15 -12.48
CA LYS A 131 9.49 -4.37 -11.33
C LYS A 131 8.89 -5.77 -11.32
N ALA A 132 8.44 -6.26 -12.47
CA ALA A 132 7.93 -7.63 -12.60
C ALA A 132 8.98 -8.67 -12.21
N GLU A 133 10.25 -8.44 -12.60
CA GLU A 133 11.36 -9.31 -12.19
C GLU A 133 11.66 -9.22 -10.70
N GLN A 134 11.62 -8.02 -10.10
CA GLN A 134 11.74 -7.89 -8.65
C GLN A 134 10.66 -8.67 -7.90
N ILE A 135 9.41 -8.58 -8.34
CA ILE A 135 8.28 -9.33 -7.76
C ILE A 135 8.55 -10.83 -7.88
N ARG A 136 8.90 -11.31 -9.09
CA ARG A 136 9.22 -12.73 -9.33
C ARG A 136 10.30 -13.26 -8.39
N ARG A 137 11.38 -12.50 -8.21
CA ARG A 137 12.53 -12.88 -7.35
C ARG A 137 12.16 -13.04 -5.87
N THR A 138 11.12 -12.35 -5.39
CA THR A 138 10.67 -12.50 -3.99
C THR A 138 10.06 -13.89 -3.72
N GLY A 139 9.50 -14.53 -4.76
CA GLY A 139 8.71 -15.75 -4.61
C GLY A 139 7.54 -15.59 -3.63
N ALA A 140 7.03 -14.37 -3.45
CA ALA A 140 5.88 -14.07 -2.61
C ALA A 140 4.58 -14.39 -3.36
N ALA A 141 3.59 -14.91 -2.62
CA ALA A 141 2.25 -15.14 -3.16
C ALA A 141 1.39 -13.87 -3.13
N ILE A 142 1.76 -12.87 -2.32
CA ILE A 142 1.09 -11.57 -2.25
C ILE A 142 2.12 -10.44 -2.38
N VAL A 143 1.89 -9.49 -3.29
CA VAL A 143 2.64 -8.24 -3.37
C VAL A 143 1.76 -7.07 -2.93
N ILE A 144 2.21 -6.35 -1.90
CA ILE A 144 1.50 -5.22 -1.31
C ILE A 144 1.93 -3.92 -1.96
N ALA A 145 0.94 -3.10 -2.36
CA ALA A 145 1.15 -1.78 -2.93
C ALA A 145 0.20 -0.76 -2.30
N PRO A 146 0.66 0.11 -1.38
CA PRO A 146 -0.20 1.10 -0.73
C PRO A 146 -0.31 2.38 -1.55
N CYS A 147 -0.68 2.24 -2.82
CA CYS A 147 -0.90 3.36 -3.72
C CYS A 147 -1.82 2.97 -4.86
N ALA A 148 -2.89 3.73 -5.12
CA ALA A 148 -3.86 3.41 -6.19
C ALA A 148 -3.20 3.13 -7.55
N ASN A 149 -2.28 3.98 -7.99
CA ASN A 149 -1.58 3.78 -9.28
C ASN A 149 -0.66 2.56 -9.23
N CYS A 150 0.06 2.35 -8.12
CA CYS A 150 0.87 1.15 -7.97
C CYS A 150 0.00 -0.11 -7.96
N LYS A 151 -1.17 -0.09 -7.31
CA LYS A 151 -2.11 -1.22 -7.31
C LYS A 151 -2.56 -1.57 -8.72
N LYS A 152 -2.99 -0.57 -9.51
CA LYS A 152 -3.38 -0.80 -10.91
C LYS A 152 -2.22 -1.36 -11.73
N GLN A 153 -1.07 -0.69 -11.70
CA GLN A 153 0.13 -1.12 -12.44
C GLN A 153 0.62 -2.52 -12.04
N LEU A 154 0.71 -2.83 -10.75
CA LEU A 154 1.20 -4.13 -10.30
C LEU A 154 0.21 -5.25 -10.62
N LYS A 155 -1.11 -5.00 -10.56
CA LYS A 155 -2.11 -5.97 -11.02
C LYS A 155 -1.93 -6.32 -12.49
N GLU A 156 -1.79 -5.30 -13.35
CA GLU A 156 -1.54 -5.48 -14.78
C GLU A 156 -0.21 -6.21 -15.04
N LEU A 157 0.87 -5.88 -14.32
CA LEU A 157 2.15 -6.59 -14.44
C LEU A 157 2.04 -8.06 -14.02
N VAL A 158 1.32 -8.35 -12.94
CA VAL A 158 1.09 -9.71 -12.46
C VAL A 158 0.39 -10.54 -13.53
N GLU A 159 -0.67 -9.99 -14.13
CA GLU A 159 -1.43 -10.65 -15.20
C GLU A 159 -0.60 -10.82 -16.47
N TYR A 160 0.00 -9.73 -16.96
CA TYR A 160 0.79 -9.70 -18.20
C TYR A 160 1.97 -10.68 -18.16
N TYR A 161 2.72 -10.70 -17.05
CA TYR A 161 3.89 -11.59 -16.88
C TYR A 161 3.55 -12.96 -16.27
N LYS A 162 2.25 -13.24 -16.03
CA LYS A 162 1.76 -14.48 -15.40
C LYS A 162 2.51 -14.82 -14.12
N LEU A 163 2.70 -13.81 -13.27
CA LEU A 163 3.42 -13.97 -12.01
C LEU A 163 2.58 -14.82 -11.04
N PRO A 164 3.18 -15.77 -10.30
CA PRO A 164 2.46 -16.65 -9.38
C PRO A 164 2.12 -15.94 -8.04
N CYS A 165 1.53 -14.75 -8.11
CA CYS A 165 1.20 -13.93 -6.96
C CYS A 165 -0.04 -13.06 -7.22
N LYS A 166 -0.65 -12.52 -6.16
CA LYS A 166 -1.74 -11.54 -6.23
C LYS A 166 -1.25 -10.16 -5.78
N ALA A 167 -1.64 -9.09 -6.47
CA ALA A 167 -1.36 -7.72 -6.04
C ALA A 167 -2.51 -7.14 -5.21
N MET A 168 -2.19 -6.57 -4.04
CA MET A 168 -3.17 -6.13 -3.04
C MET A 168 -2.75 -4.80 -2.37
N GLY A 169 -3.70 -4.02 -1.86
CA GLY A 169 -3.40 -2.88 -0.99
C GLY A 169 -2.95 -3.29 0.40
N LEU A 170 -2.30 -2.38 1.13
CA LEU A 170 -1.90 -2.64 2.51
C LEU A 170 -3.13 -2.74 3.41
N HIS A 171 -4.08 -1.81 3.26
CA HIS A 171 -5.31 -1.77 4.05
C HIS A 171 -6.32 -2.84 3.62
N ASP A 172 -6.23 -3.35 2.39
CA ASP A 172 -6.98 -4.54 1.98
C ASP A 172 -6.50 -5.78 2.78
N LEU A 173 -5.17 -5.91 2.97
CA LEU A 173 -4.59 -7.02 3.75
C LEU A 173 -4.88 -6.85 5.25
N ILE A 174 -4.78 -5.64 5.78
CA ILE A 174 -5.16 -5.33 7.18
C ILE A 174 -6.62 -5.70 7.43
N LEU A 175 -7.53 -5.36 6.52
CA LEU A 175 -8.95 -5.69 6.66
C LEU A 175 -9.17 -7.21 6.79
N LYS A 176 -8.39 -8.03 6.09
CA LYS A 176 -8.47 -9.50 6.24
C LYS A 176 -8.12 -9.95 7.65
N ALA A 177 -7.09 -9.34 8.28
CA ALA A 177 -6.63 -9.68 9.62
C ALA A 177 -7.37 -8.95 10.76
N LEU A 178 -8.14 -7.90 10.46
CA LEU A 178 -8.72 -7.01 11.47
C LEU A 178 -9.77 -7.69 12.36
N VAL A 179 -9.52 -7.78 13.67
CA VAL A 179 -10.53 -8.22 14.63
C VAL A 179 -11.54 -7.09 14.85
N ILE A 180 -12.81 -7.35 14.52
CA ILE A 180 -13.90 -6.37 14.67
C ILE A 180 -14.78 -6.81 15.85
N PRO A 181 -14.82 -6.06 16.97
CA PRO A 181 -15.68 -6.39 18.10
C PRO A 181 -17.16 -6.49 17.69
N GLY A 182 -17.78 -7.63 17.97
CA GLY A 182 -19.18 -7.90 17.60
C GLY A 182 -19.44 -8.12 16.10
N GLY A 183 -18.40 -8.13 15.27
CA GLY A 183 -18.46 -8.51 13.86
C GLY A 183 -17.96 -9.93 13.61
N LYS A 184 -18.03 -10.38 12.36
CA LYS A 184 -17.42 -11.65 11.94
C LYS A 184 -15.91 -11.61 12.18
N SER A 185 -15.36 -12.69 12.73
CA SER A 185 -13.93 -12.86 12.92
C SER A 185 -13.16 -12.87 11.60
N PRO A 186 -11.85 -12.54 11.63
CA PRO A 186 -10.96 -12.70 10.48
C PRO A 186 -11.05 -14.08 9.79
N GLN A 187 -11.12 -15.15 10.58
CA GLN A 187 -11.21 -16.52 10.09
C GLN A 187 -12.54 -16.82 9.38
N GLU A 188 -13.68 -16.43 9.97
CA GLU A 188 -15.00 -16.59 9.33
C GLU A 188 -15.05 -15.86 7.98
N ARG A 189 -14.49 -14.65 7.89
CA ARG A 189 -14.44 -13.91 6.62
C ARG A 189 -13.54 -14.57 5.58
N LYS A 190 -12.45 -15.23 6.00
CA LYS A 190 -11.58 -16.01 5.12
C LYS A 190 -12.29 -17.23 4.55
N GLU A 191 -13.04 -17.95 5.38
CA GLU A 191 -13.83 -19.12 4.99
C GLU A 191 -14.96 -18.74 4.04
N GLU A 192 -15.68 -17.65 4.32
CA GLU A 192 -16.71 -17.13 3.41
C GLU A 192 -16.13 -16.77 2.05
N ALA A 193 -15.00 -16.05 2.00
CA ALA A 193 -14.36 -15.68 0.74
C ALA A 193 -13.95 -16.91 -0.09
N ALA A 194 -13.47 -17.98 0.55
CA ALA A 194 -13.13 -19.23 -0.13
C ALA A 194 -14.35 -19.92 -0.77
N ASN A 195 -15.53 -19.80 -0.15
CA ASN A 195 -16.77 -20.38 -0.66
C ASN A 195 -17.34 -19.64 -1.89
N PHE A 196 -16.93 -18.40 -2.13
CA PHE A 196 -17.33 -17.61 -3.31
C PHE A 196 -16.33 -17.66 -4.47
N GLU A 197 -15.15 -18.29 -4.31
CA GLU A 197 -14.16 -18.49 -5.38
C GLU A 197 -14.35 -19.86 -6.11
N ILE A 198 -15.54 -20.50 -6.01
CA ILE A 198 -15.94 -21.75 -6.70
C ILE A 198 -16.75 -21.47 -7.96
#